data_AF-X1BDK1-F1
#
_entry.id   AF-X1BDK1-F1
#
_cell.length_a   1.000
_cell.length_b   1.000
_cell.length_c   1.000
_cell.angle_alpha   90.00
_cell.angle_beta   90.00
_cell.angle_gamma   90.00
#
_symmetry.space_group_name_H-M   'P 1'
#
loop_
_entity.id
_entity.type
_entity.pdbx_description
1 polymer ?
#
loop_
_entity_poly.entity_id
_entity_poly.type
_entity_poly.pdbx_seq_one_letter_code
_entity_poly.pdbx_strand_id
1 'polypeptide(L)'
;MRNLKLKGLKYDKGKYDLYNERFVFFPPQIIDILSSIYGEGVKSLLVWLGKKVGWALIQNWDDHLKSKTLNDLVNQFCTAVSNHGWGIFNPKQISDNLIVIELKHNISNNLNNKSKYICYYITG
;
A
#
# COMPACT_ATOMS: atom_id res chain seq x y z
N MET A 1 10.47 0.25 18.73
CA MET A 1 10.19 0.15 17.28
C MET A 1 11.50 0.18 16.53
N ARG A 2 11.95 -0.94 15.96
CA ARG A 2 13.20 -0.99 15.18
C ARG A 2 13.01 -0.18 13.88
N ASN A 3 13.79 0.88 13.70
CA ASN A 3 13.99 1.72 12.52
C ASN A 3 13.04 1.45 11.33
N LEU A 4 11.83 2.02 11.38
CA LEU A 4 10.93 2.06 10.24
C LEU A 4 11.52 3.06 9.22
N LYS A 5 12.26 2.55 8.23
CA LYS A 5 12.86 3.38 7.17
C LYS A 5 11.88 3.53 6.00
N LEU A 6 10.81 4.28 6.21
CA LEU A 6 9.92 4.68 5.12
C LEU A 6 10.41 6.02 4.56
N LYS A 7 10.92 6.02 3.32
CA LYS A 7 11.45 7.23 2.67
C LYS A 7 10.37 8.31 2.63
N GLY A 8 10.71 9.53 3.04
CA GLY A 8 9.78 10.65 3.08
C GLY A 8 8.90 10.74 4.32
N LEU A 9 8.95 9.75 5.22
CA LEU A 9 8.27 9.80 6.50
C LEU A 9 8.99 10.77 7.45
N LYS A 10 8.26 11.79 7.91
CA LYS A 10 8.69 12.76 8.92
C LYS A 10 7.86 12.56 10.18
N TYR A 11 8.48 12.76 11.32
CA TYR A 11 7.81 12.73 12.62
C TYR A 11 7.98 14.08 13.31
N ASP A 12 6.87 14.67 13.73
CA ASP A 12 6.87 15.88 14.56
C ASP A 12 5.72 15.81 15.57
N LYS A 13 6.03 15.95 16.87
CA LYS A 13 5.05 16.05 17.98
C LYS A 13 3.88 15.05 17.92
N GLY A 14 4.15 13.78 17.65
CA GLY A 14 3.12 12.73 17.60
C GLY A 14 2.39 12.62 16.25
N LYS A 15 2.75 13.44 15.27
CA LYS A 15 2.24 13.39 13.90
C LYS A 15 3.29 12.75 13.00
N TYR A 16 2.85 11.80 12.19
CA TYR A 16 3.63 11.31 11.07
C TYR A 16 3.12 11.93 9.79
N ASP A 17 4.03 12.43 8.97
CA ASP A 17 3.72 12.95 7.64
C ASP A 17 4.56 12.21 6.61
N LEU A 18 3.91 11.70 5.56
CA LEU A 18 4.55 11.06 4.41
C LEU A 18 4.34 11.96 3.20
N TYR A 19 5.42 12.53 2.66
CA TYR A 19 5.35 13.48 1.53
C TYR A 19 4.34 14.62 1.75
N ASN A 20 4.34 15.19 2.97
CA ASN A 20 3.46 16.27 3.43
C ASN A 20 1.98 15.88 3.63
N GLU A 21 1.64 14.60 3.51
CA GLU A 21 0.32 14.09 3.87
C GLU A 21 0.36 13.39 5.23
N ARG A 22 -0.66 13.60 6.05
CA ARG A 22 -0.74 12.95 7.37
C ARG A 22 -0.83 11.43 7.19
N PHE A 23 0.14 10.73 7.76
CA PHE A 23 0.21 9.28 7.76
C PHE A 23 -0.23 8.73 9.13
N VAL A 24 -1.04 7.67 9.11
CA VAL A 24 -1.57 7.05 10.33
C VAL A 24 -1.33 5.56 10.28
N PHE A 25 -0.84 5.02 11.40
CA PHE A 25 -0.63 3.59 11.57
C PHE A 25 -1.87 2.98 12.21
N PHE A 26 -2.35 1.89 11.62
CA PHE A 26 -3.46 1.12 12.14
C PHE A 26 -3.06 -0.34 12.33
N PRO A 27 -3.64 -1.02 13.33
CA PRO A 27 -3.46 -2.46 13.46
C PRO A 27 -4.11 -3.18 12.25
N PRO A 28 -3.51 -4.26 11.73
CA PRO A 28 -4.04 -5.01 10.57
C PRO A 28 -5.48 -5.50 10.75
N GLN A 29 -5.92 -5.70 11.99
CA GLN A 29 -7.28 -6.07 12.39
C GLN A 29 -8.35 -5.07 11.90
N ILE A 30 -7.96 -3.86 11.49
CA ILE A 30 -8.89 -2.92 10.85
C ILE A 30 -9.57 -3.52 9.62
N ILE A 31 -8.92 -4.44 8.90
CA ILE A 31 -9.52 -5.14 7.76
C ILE A 31 -10.69 -6.03 8.22
N ASP A 32 -10.54 -6.73 9.34
CA ASP A 32 -11.61 -7.56 9.90
C ASP A 32 -12.79 -6.70 10.36
N ILE A 33 -12.50 -5.53 10.95
CA ILE A 33 -13.52 -4.55 11.36
C ILE A 33 -14.27 -3.99 10.13
N LEU A 34 -13.54 -3.61 9.07
CA LEU A 34 -14.18 -3.13 7.84
C LEU A 34 -15.03 -4.24 7.20
N SER A 35 -14.54 -5.48 7.22
CA SER A 35 -15.28 -6.63 6.68
C SER A 35 -16.56 -6.93 7.47
N SER A 36 -16.54 -6.77 8.80
CA SER A 36 -17.74 -6.98 9.63
C SER A 36 -18.78 -5.89 9.45
N ILE A 37 -18.36 -4.64 9.21
CA ILE A 37 -19.26 -3.49 8.99
C ILE A 37 -19.89 -3.53 7.59
N TYR A 38 -19.07 -3.74 6.55
CA TYR A 38 -19.48 -3.58 5.16
C TYR A 38 -19.84 -4.89 4.45
N GLY A 39 -19.60 -6.05 5.08
CA GLY A 39 -19.87 -7.36 4.49
C GLY A 39 -19.18 -7.51 3.13
N GLU A 40 -19.93 -7.88 2.10
CA GLU A 40 -19.41 -8.03 0.73
C GLU A 40 -18.91 -6.70 0.12
N GLY A 41 -19.44 -5.56 0.58
CA GLY A 41 -19.07 -4.22 0.09
C GLY A 41 -17.64 -3.81 0.42
N VAL A 42 -16.98 -4.51 1.35
CA VAL A 42 -15.58 -4.26 1.72
C VAL A 42 -14.63 -4.38 0.53
N LYS A 43 -14.94 -5.24 -0.45
CA LYS A 43 -14.12 -5.40 -1.66
C LYS A 43 -14.06 -4.11 -2.46
N SER A 44 -15.22 -3.52 -2.77
CA SER A 44 -15.31 -2.28 -3.53
C SER A 44 -14.71 -1.10 -2.77
N LEU A 45 -14.88 -1.07 -1.44
CA LEU A 45 -14.23 -0.08 -0.58
C LEU A 45 -12.70 -0.16 -0.69
N LEU A 46 -12.13 -1.37 -0.61
CA LEU A 46 -10.68 -1.55 -0.67
C LEU A 46 -10.12 -1.20 -2.05
N VAL A 47 -10.79 -1.59 -3.13
CA VAL A 47 -10.41 -1.16 -4.49
C VAL A 47 -10.44 0.37 -4.60
N TRP A 48 -11.47 1.02 -4.06
CA TRP A 48 -11.56 2.48 -4.09
C TRP A 48 -10.44 3.15 -3.26
N LEU A 49 -10.14 2.62 -2.07
CA LEU A 49 -9.03 3.09 -1.24
C LEU A 49 -7.67 2.89 -1.94
N GLY A 50 -7.48 1.74 -2.61
CA GLY A 50 -6.32 1.44 -3.44
C GLY A 50 -6.11 2.51 -4.50
N LYS A 51 -7.15 2.76 -5.30
CA LYS A 51 -7.15 3.79 -6.32
C LYS A 51 -6.81 5.16 -5.75
N LYS A 52 -7.36 5.54 -4.59
CA LYS A 52 -7.05 6.82 -3.95
C LYS A 52 -5.59 6.93 -3.55
N VAL A 53 -4.98 5.87 -3.02
CA VAL A 53 -3.56 5.87 -2.69
C VAL A 53 -2.69 5.86 -3.95
N GLY A 54 -3.07 5.11 -4.99
CA GLY A 54 -2.41 5.17 -6.30
C GLY A 54 -2.41 6.57 -6.92
N TRP A 55 -3.51 7.31 -6.76
CA TRP A 55 -3.61 8.71 -7.17
C TRP A 55 -2.70 9.62 -6.34
N ALA A 56 -2.68 9.49 -5.01
CA ALA A 56 -1.77 10.26 -4.16
C ALA A 56 -0.29 9.96 -4.49
N LEU A 57 0.02 8.70 -4.76
CA LEU A 57 1.35 8.25 -5.18
C LEU A 57 1.81 8.97 -6.46
N ILE A 58 0.98 8.96 -7.51
CA ILE A 58 1.40 9.55 -8.79
C ILE A 58 1.34 11.08 -8.78
N GLN A 59 0.38 11.68 -8.09
CA GLN A 59 0.19 13.14 -8.10
C GLN A 59 1.11 13.88 -7.13
N ASN A 60 1.40 13.27 -5.97
CA ASN A 60 2.14 13.95 -4.90
C ASN A 60 3.47 13.27 -4.61
N TRP A 61 3.51 11.94 -4.54
CA TRP A 61 4.72 11.26 -4.07
C TRP A 61 5.75 11.12 -5.20
N ASP A 62 5.32 10.97 -6.46
CA ASP A 62 6.23 10.88 -7.60
C ASP A 62 6.97 12.19 -7.86
N ASP A 63 6.39 13.35 -7.55
CA ASP A 63 7.12 14.63 -7.59
C ASP A 63 8.36 14.63 -6.66
N HIS A 64 8.28 13.89 -5.55
CA HIS A 64 9.37 13.73 -4.59
C HIS A 64 10.32 12.57 -4.96
N LEU A 65 9.79 11.52 -5.57
CA LEU A 65 10.55 10.32 -5.92
C LEU A 65 11.24 10.41 -7.29
N LYS A 66 10.69 11.22 -8.20
CA LYS A 66 11.17 11.53 -9.55
C LYS A 66 11.42 10.28 -10.39
N SER A 67 10.42 9.40 -10.50
CA SER A 67 10.50 8.22 -11.38
C SER A 67 10.79 8.65 -12.81
N LYS A 68 11.76 8.00 -13.47
CA LYS A 68 12.12 8.30 -14.87
C LYS A 68 11.67 7.24 -15.86
N THR A 69 11.43 6.03 -15.37
CA THR A 69 11.05 4.88 -16.18
C THR A 69 9.89 4.14 -15.53
N LEU A 70 9.15 3.34 -16.33
CA LEU A 70 8.12 2.44 -15.80
C LEU A 70 8.70 1.50 -14.74
N ASN A 71 9.93 1.02 -14.95
CA ASN A 71 10.61 0.17 -13.99
C ASN A 71 10.85 0.88 -12.65
N ASP A 72 11.31 2.14 -12.67
CA ASP A 72 11.49 2.92 -11.45
C ASP A 72 10.15 3.11 -10.72
N LEU A 73 9.11 3.50 -11.46
CA LEU A 73 7.78 3.76 -10.89
C LEU A 73 7.23 2.51 -10.19
N VAL A 74 7.27 1.35 -10.86
CA VAL A 74 6.75 0.08 -10.30
C VAL A 74 7.58 -0.37 -9.11
N ASN A 75 8.91 -0.26 -9.15
CA ASN A 75 9.78 -0.63 -8.03
C ASN A 75 9.55 0.27 -6.81
N GLN A 76 9.39 1.58 -7.04
CA GLN A 76 9.10 2.53 -5.97
C GLN A 76 7.72 2.32 -5.37
N PHE A 77 6.70 2.07 -6.21
CA PHE A 77 5.37 1.65 -5.76
C PHE A 77 5.46 0.43 -4.85
N CYS A 78 6.03 -0.67 -5.33
CA CYS A 78 6.18 -1.91 -4.58
C CYS A 78 6.95 -1.71 -3.26
N THR A 79 7.99 -0.86 -3.27
CA THR A 79 8.73 -0.49 -2.06
C THR A 79 7.84 0.28 -1.07
N ALA A 80 7.07 1.25 -1.54
CA ALA A 80 6.19 2.07 -0.71
C ALA A 80 5.10 1.21 -0.05
N VAL A 81 4.35 0.42 -0.83
CA VAL A 81 3.32 -0.46 -0.26
C VAL A 81 3.88 -1.58 0.61
N SER A 82 5.10 -2.07 0.34
CA SER A 82 5.77 -3.00 1.25
C SER A 82 6.10 -2.34 2.59
N ASN A 83 6.59 -1.10 2.55
CA ASN A 83 6.91 -0.34 3.77
C ASN A 83 5.67 0.06 4.58
N HIS A 84 4.47 0.05 3.99
CA HIS A 84 3.21 0.17 4.74
C HIS A 84 2.93 -1.04 5.64
N GLY A 85 3.65 -2.15 5.48
CA GLY A 85 3.60 -3.31 6.39
C GLY A 85 2.55 -4.36 6.02
N TRP A 86 1.97 -4.28 4.83
CA TRP A 86 0.96 -5.23 4.35
C TRP A 86 1.54 -6.58 3.88
N GLY A 87 2.83 -6.58 3.53
CA GLY A 87 3.54 -7.72 2.99
C GLY A 87 4.77 -7.25 2.20
N ILE A 88 5.40 -8.16 1.47
CA ILE A 88 6.54 -7.86 0.60
C ILE A 88 6.09 -7.99 -0.85
N PHE A 89 6.03 -6.86 -1.55
CA PHE A 89 5.66 -6.76 -2.96
C PHE A 89 6.93 -6.72 -3.80
N ASN A 90 7.13 -7.74 -4.64
CA ASN A 90 8.29 -7.86 -5.51
C ASN A 90 7.84 -7.93 -6.97
N PRO A 91 8.21 -6.95 -7.82
CA PRO A 91 8.00 -7.07 -9.25
C PRO A 91 8.72 -8.30 -9.82
N LYS A 92 8.04 -9.06 -10.66
CA LYS A 92 8.59 -10.21 -11.41
C LYS A 92 8.77 -9.90 -12.89
N GLN A 93 7.85 -9.13 -13.42
CA GLN A 93 7.84 -8.72 -14.81
C GLN A 93 7.31 -7.30 -14.89
N ILE A 94 8.01 -6.45 -15.65
CA ILE A 94 7.61 -5.08 -15.93
C ILE A 94 7.79 -4.87 -17.43
N SER A 95 6.69 -4.73 -18.15
CA SER A 95 6.65 -4.29 -19.53
C SER A 95 5.44 -3.37 -19.74
N ASP A 96 5.42 -2.68 -20.87
CA ASP A 96 4.32 -1.76 -21.22
C ASP A 96 2.97 -2.50 -21.31
N ASN A 97 3.00 -3.81 -21.61
CA ASN A 97 1.80 -4.64 -21.76
C ASN A 97 1.43 -5.40 -20.48
N LEU A 98 2.40 -5.69 -19.60
CA LEU A 98 2.17 -6.55 -18.44
C LEU A 98 3.09 -6.22 -17.27
N ILE A 99 2.49 -6.01 -16.11
CA ILE A 99 3.18 -5.90 -14.84
C ILE A 99 2.74 -7.06 -13.96
N VAL A 100 3.69 -7.88 -13.50
CA VAL A 100 3.45 -8.99 -12.57
C VAL A 100 4.16 -8.70 -11.26
N ILE A 101 3.40 -8.69 -10.17
CA ILE A 101 3.91 -8.45 -8.81
C ILE A 101 3.64 -9.69 -7.96
N GLU A 102 4.70 -10.25 -7.39
CA GLU A 102 4.62 -11.32 -6.40
C GLU A 102 4.47 -10.72 -5.00
N LEU A 103 3.44 -11.15 -4.27
CA LEU A 103 3.22 -10.77 -2.86
C LEU A 103 3.62 -11.91 -1.93
N LYS A 104 4.61 -11.66 -1.07
CA LYS A 104 5.03 -12.56 0.02
C LYS A 104 4.62 -12.01 1.38
N HIS A 105 4.52 -12.90 2.38
CA HIS A 105 4.18 -12.52 3.77
C HIS A 105 2.94 -11.62 3.88
N ASN A 106 1.92 -11.89 3.05
CA ASN A 106 0.66 -11.16 3.07
C ASN A 106 0.03 -11.23 4.47
N ILE A 107 -0.07 -10.09 5.14
CA ILE A 107 -0.56 -10.02 6.51
C ILE A 107 -2.03 -10.44 6.63
N SER A 108 -2.83 -10.28 5.57
CA SER A 108 -4.23 -10.74 5.53
C SER A 108 -4.35 -12.26 5.68
N ASN A 109 -3.32 -13.04 5.35
CA ASN A 109 -3.34 -14.49 5.56
C ASN A 109 -3.29 -14.88 7.03
N ASN A 110 -2.85 -13.97 7.91
CA ASN A 110 -2.78 -14.17 9.35
C ASN A 110 -4.03 -13.62 10.07
N LEU A 111 -4.98 -13.03 9.34
CA LEU A 111 -6.24 -12.55 9.89
C LEU A 111 -7.28 -13.67 9.89
N ASN A 112 -8.24 -13.58 10.81
CA ASN A 112 -9.28 -14.60 10.95
C ASN A 112 -10.16 -14.68 9.69
N ASN A 113 -10.35 -13.56 9.00
CA ASN A 113 -11.06 -13.51 7.73
C ASN A 113 -10.05 -13.65 6.56
N LYS A 114 -9.84 -14.90 6.11
CA LYS A 114 -8.85 -15.30 5.07
C LYS A 114 -9.11 -14.75 3.67
N SER A 115 -10.13 -13.94 3.46
CA SER A 115 -10.35 -13.36 2.14
C SER A 115 -9.16 -12.44 1.83
N LYS A 116 -8.61 -12.54 0.62
CA LYS A 116 -7.40 -11.83 0.17
C LYS A 116 -7.66 -10.31 0.01
N TYR A 117 -8.09 -9.65 1.08
CA TYR A 117 -8.62 -8.30 1.10
C TYR A 117 -7.59 -7.28 0.66
N ILE A 118 -6.34 -7.43 1.08
CA ILE A 118 -5.29 -6.51 0.63
C ILE A 118 -5.01 -6.61 -0.87
N CYS A 119 -5.26 -7.75 -1.51
CA CYS A 119 -5.12 -7.85 -2.96
C CYS A 119 -6.18 -7.02 -3.69
N TYR A 120 -7.38 -6.85 -3.11
CA TYR A 120 -8.38 -5.90 -3.65
C TYR A 120 -7.92 -4.46 -3.52
N TYR A 121 -7.25 -4.11 -2.43
CA TYR A 121 -6.63 -2.79 -2.29
C TYR A 121 -5.51 -2.56 -3.32
N ILE A 122 -4.68 -3.56 -3.61
CA ILE A 122 -3.56 -3.42 -4.55
C ILE A 122 -4.01 -3.41 -6.02
N THR A 123 -5.16 -4.00 -6.31
CA THR A 123 -5.72 -4.03 -7.68
C THR A 123 -6.43 -2.75 -8.08
N GLY A 124 -6.83 -1.92 -7.12
CA GLY A 124 -7.46 -0.62 -7.37
C GLY A 124 -6.46 0.49 -7.56
#